data_AF-A0A4Q7F3V5-F1
#
_entry.id   AF-A0A4Q7F3V5-F1
#
_cell.length_a   1.000
_cell.length_b   1.000
_cell.length_c   1.000
_cell.angle_alpha   90.00
_cell.angle_beta   90.00
_cell.angle_gamma   90.00
#
_symmetry.space_group_name_H-M   'P 1'
#
loop_
_entity.id
_entity.type
_entity.pdbx_description
1 polymer ?
#
loop_
_entity_poly.entity_id
_entity_poly.type
_entity_poly.pdbx_seq_one_letter_code
_entity_poly.pdbx_strand_id
1 'polypeptide(L)' 'MNRLQKFIERGAFGEGPGRTAYVLNPMKLPDPHSGFEWHVMADFLPGEAILADPGLKQVFEAALKRGCAIVAKN' A
#
# COMPACT_ATOMS: atom_id res chain seq x y z
N MET A 1 3.50 -15.13 11.07
CA MET A 1 2.98 -15.02 9.69
C MET A 1 2.78 -13.54 9.39
N ASN A 2 3.47 -12.99 8.39
CA ASN A 2 3.25 -11.59 7.99
C ASN A 2 1.97 -11.53 7.14
N ARG A 3 1.06 -10.63 7.52
CA ARG A 3 -0.16 -10.34 6.76
C ARG A 3 0.13 -9.20 5.78
N LEU A 4 -0.53 -9.21 4.61
CA LEU A 4 -0.47 -8.09 3.68
C LEU A 4 -1.13 -6.85 4.32
N GLN A 5 -0.36 -5.78 4.47
CA GLN A 5 -0.80 -4.49 5.01
C GLN A 5 -0.97 -3.48 3.88
N LYS A 6 -1.84 -2.49 4.08
CA LYS A 6 -1.99 -1.35 3.17
C LYS A 6 -1.44 -0.10 3.85
N PHE A 7 -0.66 0.67 3.11
CA PHE A 7 -0.18 1.98 3.48
C PHE A 7 -0.67 3.00 2.46
N ILE A 8 -0.99 4.20 2.93
CA ILE A 8 -1.32 5.35 2.09
C ILE A 8 -0.32 6.45 2.40
N GLU A 9 0.32 6.96 1.36
CA GLU A 9 1.19 8.12 1.43
C GLU A 9 0.33 9.39 1.56
N ARG A 10 0.63 10.25 2.54
CA ARG A 10 -0.11 11.51 2.77
C ARG A 10 0.85 12.66 3.01
N GLY A 11 0.55 13.83 2.47
CA GLY A 11 1.36 15.03 2.66
C GLY A 11 1.10 15.66 4.02
N ALA A 12 2.12 16.33 4.57
CA ALA A 12 2.04 16.98 5.89
C ALA A 12 1.00 18.11 5.95
N PHE A 13 0.63 18.71 4.82
CA PHE A 13 -0.29 19.87 4.76
C PHE A 13 -1.65 19.52 4.17
N GLY A 14 -2.02 18.23 4.18
CA GLY A 14 -3.28 17.77 3.59
C GLY A 14 -3.22 17.60 2.09
N GLU A 15 -2.02 17.57 1.48
CA GLU A 15 -1.90 17.06 0.12
C GLU A 15 -2.46 15.63 0.06
N GLY A 16 -3.33 15.42 -0.94
CA GLY A 16 -4.13 14.21 -1.09
C GLY A 16 -3.27 12.94 -1.12
N PRO A 17 -3.92 11.77 -1.03
CA PRO A 17 -3.19 10.51 -0.98
C PRO A 17 -2.31 10.39 -2.22
N GLY A 18 -1.00 10.33 -2.00
CA GLY A 18 -0.01 10.19 -3.06
C GLY A 18 -0.08 8.79 -3.64
N ARG A 19 0.78 7.90 -3.14
CA ARG A 19 0.80 6.48 -3.50
C ARG A 19 0.08 5.61 -2.49
N THR A 20 -0.38 4.44 -2.94
CA THR A 20 -0.80 3.33 -2.05
C THR A 20 0.23 2.23 -2.14
N ALA A 21 0.65 1.67 -1.00
CA ALA A 21 1.54 0.51 -0.95
C ALA A 21 0.86 -0.68 -0.28
N TYR A 22 1.03 -1.86 -0.87
CA TYR A 22 0.64 -3.14 -0.29
C TYR A 22 1.90 -3.90 0.10
N VAL A 23 2.04 -4.22 1.39
CA VAL A 23 3.32 -4.58 2.00
C VAL A 23 3.19 -5.88 2.77
N LEU A 24 4.03 -6.86 2.44
CA LEU A 24 4.20 -8.10 3.22
C LEU A 24 5.48 -8.04 4.08
N ASN A 25 6.47 -7.27 3.63
CA ASN A 25 7.72 -7.02 4.33
C ASN A 25 7.95 -5.50 4.46
N PRO A 26 7.77 -4.92 5.66
CA PRO A 26 8.00 -3.49 5.89
C PRO A 26 9.40 -3.00 5.48
N MET A 27 10.43 -3.86 5.54
CA MET A 27 11.79 -3.52 5.07
C MET A 27 11.89 -3.32 3.56
N LYS A 28 10.83 -3.63 2.80
CA LYS A 28 10.73 -3.42 1.35
C LYS A 28 9.87 -2.22 0.97
N LEU A 29 9.28 -1.54 1.95
CA LEU A 29 8.56 -0.29 1.72
C LEU A 29 9.61 0.81 1.44
N PRO A 30 9.60 1.45 0.26
CA PRO A 30 10.56 2.51 -0.03
C PRO A 30 10.16 3.80 0.69
N ASP A 31 11.08 4.75 0.67
CA ASP A 31 10.84 6.07 1.25
C ASP A 31 9.61 6.76 0.61
N PRO A 32 8.85 7.51 1.42
CA PRO A 32 7.78 8.34 0.91
C PRO A 32 8.35 9.48 0.04
N HIS A 33 7.49 10.10 -0.77
CA HIS A 33 7.84 11.32 -1.49
C HIS A 33 8.21 12.45 -0.51
N SER A 34 8.99 13.42 -0.99
CA SER A 34 9.38 14.59 -0.19
C SER A 34 8.14 15.32 0.35
N GLY A 35 8.07 15.49 1.67
CA GLY A 35 6.94 16.10 2.36
C GLY A 35 5.77 15.16 2.67
N PHE A 36 5.91 13.87 2.37
CA PHE A 36 4.90 12.84 2.65
C PHE A 36 5.37 11.83 3.69
N GLU A 37 4.40 11.16 4.30
CA GLU A 37 4.62 10.03 5.21
C GLU A 37 3.70 8.85 4.89
N TRP A 38 4.20 7.64 5.14
CA TRP A 38 3.42 6.42 5.02
C TRP A 38 2.54 6.20 6.24
N HIS A 39 1.23 6.11 6.00
CA HIS A 39 0.25 5.82 7.03
C HIS A 39 -0.31 4.42 6.84
N VAL A 40 -0.19 3.57 7.87
CA VAL A 40 -0.78 2.23 7.86
C VAL A 40 -2.30 2.31 7.99
N MET A 41 -3.02 1.59 7.14
CA MET A 41 -4.47 1.43 7.21
C MET A 41 -4.77 0.19 8.08
N ALA A 42 -4.98 0.40 9.37
CA ALA A 42 -5.14 -0.68 10.35
C ALA A 42 -6.40 -1.53 10.11
N ASP A 43 -7.44 -0.93 9.52
CA ASP A 43 -8.71 -1.54 9.15
C ASP A 43 -8.66 -2.31 7.81
N PHE A 44 -7.51 -2.34 7.14
CA PHE A 44 -7.39 -2.96 5.83
C PHE A 44 -7.56 -4.49 5.87
N LEU A 45 -8.58 -4.98 5.15
CA LEU A 45 -8.87 -6.40 4.95
C LEU A 45 -8.56 -6.82 3.49
N PRO A 46 -7.45 -7.57 3.23
CA PRO A 46 -7.07 -7.94 1.86
C PRO A 46 -8.17 -8.73 1.11
N GLY A 47 -8.86 -9.64 1.81
CA GLY A 47 -9.92 -10.45 1.21
C GLY A 47 -11.11 -9.64 0.74
N GLU A 48 -11.54 -8.65 1.52
CA GLU A 48 -12.64 -7.77 1.10
C GLU A 48 -12.20 -6.81 0.00
N ALA A 49 -10.97 -6.29 0.09
CA ALA A 49 -10.43 -5.38 -0.91
C ALA A 49 -10.32 -6.01 -2.30
N ILE A 50 -9.86 -7.27 -2.41
CA ILE A 50 -9.77 -7.95 -3.71
C ILE A 50 -11.13 -8.34 -4.29
N LEU A 51 -12.15 -8.54 -3.44
CA LEU A 51 -13.52 -8.76 -3.88
C LEU A 51 -14.15 -7.47 -4.42
N ALA A 52 -13.85 -6.34 -3.78
CA ALA A 52 -14.32 -5.02 -4.22
C ALA A 52 -13.59 -4.50 -5.47
N ASP A 53 -12.29 -4.79 -5.60
CA ASP A 53 -11.46 -4.42 -6.75
C ASP A 53 -10.61 -5.61 -7.21
N PRO A 54 -11.09 -6.37 -8.22
CA PRO A 54 -10.33 -7.49 -8.80
C PRO A 54 -8.99 -7.07 -9.42
N GLY A 55 -8.80 -5.80 -9.76
CA GLY A 55 -7.53 -5.26 -10.26
C GLY A 55 -6.40 -5.37 -9.23
N LEU A 56 -6.74 -5.45 -7.93
CA LEU A 56 -5.76 -5.64 -6.86
C LEU A 56 -5.12 -7.03 -6.86
N LYS A 57 -5.67 -8.00 -7.59
CA LYS A 57 -5.08 -9.36 -7.65
C LYS A 57 -3.63 -9.33 -8.08
N GLN A 58 -3.32 -8.64 -9.18
CA GLN A 58 -1.95 -8.57 -9.70
C GLN A 58 -1.03 -7.78 -8.77
N VAL A 59 -1.56 -6.73 -8.12
CA VAL A 59 -0.82 -5.92 -7.14
C VAL A 59 -0.46 -6.76 -5.91
N PHE A 60 -1.40 -7.55 -5.40
CA PHE A 60 -1.18 -8.41 -4.24
C PHE A 60 -0.21 -9.54 -4.59
N GLU A 61 -0.33 -10.16 -5.75
CA GLU A 61 0.65 -11.14 -6.22
C GLU A 61 2.06 -10.54 -6.32
N ALA A 62 2.19 -9.31 -6.81
CA ALA A 62 3.48 -8.60 -6.84
C ALA A 62 4.02 -8.34 -5.44
N ALA A 63 3.18 -7.90 -4.50
CA ALA A 63 3.56 -7.66 -3.11
C ALA A 63 3.97 -8.95 -2.40
N LEU A 64 3.27 -10.06 -2.64
CA LEU A 64 3.61 -11.37 -2.10
C LEU A 64 4.95 -11.87 -2.63
N LYS A 65 5.26 -11.63 -3.91
CA LYS A 65 6.52 -12.06 -4.52
C LYS A 65 7.71 -11.17 -4.13
N ARG A 66 7.52 -9.86 -4.04
CA ARG A 66 8.62 -8.87 -3.88
C ARG A 66 8.72 -8.28 -2.48
N GLY A 67 7.72 -8.52 -1.64
CA GLY A 67 7.58 -7.96 -0.30
C GLY A 67 6.82 -6.62 -0.25
N CYS A 68 6.70 -5.92 -1.38
CA CYS A 68 5.96 -4.67 -1.51
C CYS A 68 5.51 -4.46 -2.97
N ALA A 69 4.34 -3.85 -3.16
CA ALA A 69 3.88 -3.32 -4.44
C ALA A 69 3.27 -1.94 -4.24
N ILE A 70 3.57 -1.01 -5.15
CA ILE A 70 3.12 0.38 -5.08
C ILE A 70 2.20 0.67 -6.25
N VAL A 71 1.10 1.34 -5.96
CA VAL A 71 0.14 1.85 -6.93
C VAL A 71 0.18 3.36 -6.82
N ALA A 72 0.64 4.02 -7.90
CA ALA A 72 0.49 5.46 -8.06
C ALA A 72 -0.99 5.77 -8.31
N LYS A 73 -1.48 6.87 -7.74
CA LYS A 73 -2.79 7.38 -8.13
C LYS A 73 -2.66 8.00 -9.53
N ASN A 74 -3.51 7.57 -10.46
CA ASN A 74 -3.72 8.30 -11.71
C ASN A 74 -4.48 9.59 -11.45
#